data_AF-A0A370FNL1-F1
#
_entry.id   AF-A0A370FNL1-F1
#
_cell.length_a   1.000
_cell.length_b   1.000
_cell.length_c   1.000
_cell.angle_alpha   90.00
_cell.angle_beta   90.00
_cell.angle_gamma   90.00
#
_symmetry.space_group_name_H-M   'P 1'
#
loop_
_entity.id
_entity.type
_entity.pdbx_description
1 polymer ?
#
loop_
_entity_poly.entity_id
_entity_poly.type
_entity_poly.pdbx_seq_one_letter_code
_entity_poly.pdbx_strand_id
1 'polypeptide(L)'
;MGTTSLKLPEDLKQTIQQFAEQDRVSAHAFMLRTLQDEVRRRQQRAEFVADAMAAAAEIDAGGPVYDAEDVFDWLHARIRARGTDEVVPEPVPVRGRGSKPKKKAA
;
A
#
# COMPACT_ATOMS: atom_id res chain seq x y z
N MET A 1 5.50 30.03 -7.49
CA MET A 1 6.40 29.15 -6.71
C MET A 1 6.94 29.96 -5.54
N GLY A 2 6.77 29.48 -4.30
CA GLY A 2 7.26 30.18 -3.11
C GLY A 2 8.58 29.57 -2.64
N THR A 3 9.54 30.40 -2.25
CA THR A 3 10.77 29.93 -1.61
C THR A 3 10.53 29.76 -0.12
N THR A 4 10.85 28.58 0.41
CA THR A 4 10.85 28.33 1.86
C THR A 4 12.30 28.20 2.31
N SER A 5 12.75 29.08 3.21
CA SER A 5 14.10 29.00 3.77
C SER A 5 14.09 28.03 4.96
N LEU A 6 14.84 26.93 4.84
CA LEU A 6 14.96 25.92 5.88
C LEU A 6 16.34 26.03 6.53
N LYS A 7 16.37 26.29 7.84
CA LYS A 7 17.61 26.22 8.61
C LYS A 7 17.89 24.76 8.95
N LEU A 8 19.04 24.28 8.47
CA LEU A 8 19.51 22.92 8.73
C LEU A 8 20.61 22.94 9.80
N PRO A 9 20.58 22.00 10.75
CA PRO A 9 21.75 21.66 11.54
C PRO A 9 22.96 21.32 10.65
N GLU A 10 24.17 21.64 11.10
CA GLU A 10 25.39 21.51 10.28
C GLU A 10 25.71 20.04 9.96
N ASP A 11 25.49 19.13 10.91
CA ASP A 11 25.64 17.68 10.74
C ASP A 11 24.72 17.12 9.65
N LEU A 12 23.45 17.54 9.66
CA LEU A 12 22.47 17.14 8.65
C LEU A 12 22.85 17.68 7.27
N LYS A 13 23.30 18.94 7.20
CA LYS A 13 23.75 19.56 5.96
C LYS A 13 24.94 18.80 5.35
N GLN A 14 25.93 18.42 6.16
CA GLN A 14 27.08 17.63 5.70
C GLN A 14 26.65 16.25 5.17
N THR A 15 25.73 15.58 5.88
CA THR A 15 25.19 14.28 5.46
C THR A 15 24.44 14.38 4.13
N ILE A 16 23.59 15.41 3.97
CA ILE A 16 22.88 15.67 2.71
C ILE A 16 23.86 15.90 1.56
N GLN A 17 24.93 16.64 1.82
CA GLN A 17 25.94 16.92 0.79
C GLN A 17 26.68 15.66 0.35
N GLN A 18 27.06 14.79 1.31
CA GLN A 18 27.69 13.51 1.01
C GLN A 18 26.79 12.63 0.12
N PHE A 19 25.51 12.47 0.45
CA PHE A 19 24.59 11.66 -0.36
C PHE A 19 24.31 12.29 -1.73
N ALA A 20 24.17 13.62 -1.80
CA ALA A 20 23.99 14.32 -3.06
C ALA A 20 25.20 14.12 -4.01
N GLU A 21 26.42 14.15 -3.48
CA GLU A 21 27.64 13.88 -4.24
C GLU A 21 27.70 12.43 -4.75
N GLN A 22 27.36 11.45 -3.90
CA GLN A 22 27.26 10.04 -4.28
C GLN A 22 26.24 9.82 -5.41
N ASP A 23 25.10 10.49 -5.33
CA ASP A 23 24.03 10.43 -6.33
C ASP A 23 24.31 11.31 -7.56
N ARG A 24 25.39 12.10 -7.55
CA ARG A 24 25.78 13.07 -8.60
C ARG A 24 24.68 14.10 -8.89
N VAL A 25 24.02 14.59 -7.84
CA VAL A 25 23.00 15.64 -7.90
C VAL A 25 23.36 16.81 -6.98
N SER A 26 22.68 17.95 -7.14
CA SER A 26 22.85 19.07 -6.20
C SER A 26 22.18 18.75 -4.86
N ALA A 27 22.71 19.30 -3.77
CA ALA A 27 22.09 19.19 -2.44
C ALA A 27 20.62 19.66 -2.44
N HIS A 28 20.29 20.71 -3.21
CA HIS A 28 18.91 21.17 -3.36
C HIS A 28 18.01 20.12 -4.03
N ALA A 29 18.45 19.53 -5.14
CA ALA A 29 17.70 18.48 -5.84
C ALA A 29 17.51 17.24 -4.96
N PHE A 30 18.55 16.84 -4.22
CA PHE A 30 18.47 15.75 -3.26
C PHE A 30 17.44 16.01 -2.16
N MET A 31 17.48 17.21 -1.55
CA MET A 31 16.52 17.60 -0.51
C MET A 31 15.08 17.59 -1.03
N LEU A 32 14.85 18.18 -2.21
CA LEU A 32 13.50 18.24 -2.79
C LEU A 32 12.95 16.84 -3.05
N ARG A 33 13.74 15.96 -3.66
CA ARG A 33 13.38 14.57 -3.90
C ARG A 33 13.07 13.85 -2.59
N THR A 34 13.93 13.99 -1.59
CA THR A 34 13.78 13.34 -0.29
C THR A 34 12.47 13.77 0.39
N LEU A 35 12.15 15.07 0.36
CA LEU A 35 10.90 15.59 0.91
C LEU A 35 9.67 15.08 0.14
N GLN A 36 9.74 15.05 -1.19
CA GLN A 36 8.66 14.50 -2.02
C GLN A 36 8.41 13.01 -1.73
N ASP A 37 9.47 12.23 -1.62
CA ASP A 37 9.40 10.81 -1.31
C ASP A 37 8.81 10.58 0.09
N GLU A 38 9.19 11.39 1.09
CA GLU A 38 8.65 11.25 2.43
C GLU A 38 7.19 11.70 2.55
N VAL A 39 6.80 12.78 1.87
CA VAL A 39 5.38 13.16 1.77
C VAL A 39 4.57 12.04 1.14
N ARG A 40 5.05 11.45 0.05
CA ARG A 40 4.39 10.32 -0.62
C ARG A 40 4.26 9.11 0.30
N ARG A 41 5.33 8.74 1.01
CA ARG A 41 5.31 7.63 1.97
C ARG A 41 4.28 7.86 3.08
N ARG A 42 4.19 9.07 3.61
CA ARG A 42 3.20 9.41 4.64
C ARG A 42 1.77 9.38 4.12
N GLN A 43 1.53 9.87 2.91
CA GLN A 43 0.22 9.80 2.26
C GLN A 43 -0.21 8.34 2.07
N GLN A 44 0.64 7.51 1.45
CA GLN A 44 0.35 6.09 1.25
C GLN A 44 0.09 5.35 2.57
N ARG A 45 0.85 5.68 3.62
CA ARG A 45 0.61 5.10 4.95
C ARG A 45 -0.73 5.53 5.54
N ALA A 46 -1.09 6.80 5.41
CA ALA A 46 -2.36 7.32 5.92
C ALA A 46 -3.55 6.69 5.18
N GLU A 47 -3.47 6.57 3.86
CA GLU A 47 -4.45 5.89 3.02
C GLU A 47 -4.58 4.41 3.42
N PHE A 48 -3.47 3.69 3.52
CA PHE A 48 -3.48 2.28 3.94
C PHE A 48 -4.13 2.06 5.32
N VAL A 49 -3.82 2.92 6.29
CA VAL A 49 -4.43 2.83 7.63
C VAL A 49 -5.93 3.15 7.57
N ALA A 50 -6.33 4.15 6.80
CA ALA A 50 -7.75 4.48 6.62
C ALA A 50 -8.52 3.32 5.99
N ASP A 51 -7.97 2.71 4.93
CA ASP A 51 -8.57 1.56 4.26
C ASP A 51 -8.67 0.35 5.20
N ALA A 52 -7.63 0.08 5.99
CA ALA A 52 -7.64 -0.99 6.98
C ALA A 52 -8.68 -0.77 8.08
N MET A 53 -8.84 0.47 8.55
CA MET A 53 -9.87 0.81 9.54
C MET A 53 -11.28 0.69 8.96
N ALA A 54 -11.48 1.10 7.70
CA ALA A 54 -12.76 0.94 7.02
C ALA A 54 -13.12 -0.54 6.85
N ALA A 55 -12.17 -1.36 6.39
CA ALA A 55 -12.36 -2.81 6.27
C ALA A 55 -12.66 -3.47 7.63
N ALA A 56 -11.97 -3.08 8.70
CA ALA A 56 -12.25 -3.56 10.05
C ALA A 56 -13.68 -3.22 10.50
N ALA A 57 -14.12 -1.97 10.27
CA ALA A 57 -15.48 -1.54 10.58
C ALA A 57 -16.54 -2.32 9.78
N GLU A 58 -16.28 -2.64 8.50
CA GLU A 58 -17.17 -3.49 7.70
C GLU A 58 -17.25 -4.91 8.26
N ILE A 59 -16.13 -5.49 8.66
CA ILE A 59 -16.09 -6.82 9.30
C ILE A 59 -16.91 -6.84 10.59
N ASP A 60 -16.77 -5.79 11.41
CA ASP A 60 -17.52 -5.63 12.67
C ASP A 60 -19.03 -5.42 12.41
N ALA A 61 -19.39 -4.74 11.32
CA ALA A 61 -20.77 -4.61 10.86
C ALA A 61 -21.37 -5.91 10.26
N GLY A 62 -20.60 -7.01 10.25
CA GLY A 62 -21.04 -8.30 9.71
C GLY A 62 -20.82 -8.46 8.21
N GLY A 63 -19.91 -7.67 7.64
CA GLY A 63 -19.45 -7.79 6.27
C GLY A 63 -18.80 -9.16 5.96
N PRO A 64 -18.64 -9.48 4.66
CA PRO A 64 -18.02 -10.72 4.24
C PRO A 64 -16.54 -10.78 4.63
N VAL A 65 -16.12 -11.92 5.18
CA VAL A 65 -14.72 -12.26 5.44
C VAL A 65 -14.37 -13.44 4.56
N TYR A 66 -13.19 -13.41 3.95
CA TYR A 66 -12.70 -14.44 3.04
C TYR A 66 -11.49 -15.15 3.64
N ASP A 67 -11.26 -16.39 3.21
CA ASP A 67 -10.00 -17.07 3.53
C ASP A 67 -8.85 -16.42 2.76
N ALA A 68 -7.71 -16.22 3.41
CA ALA A 68 -6.58 -15.58 2.76
C ALA A 68 -6.04 -16.42 1.59
N GLU A 69 -6.01 -17.76 1.73
CA GLU A 69 -5.54 -18.66 0.67
C GLU A 69 -6.46 -18.58 -0.55
N ASP A 70 -7.78 -18.63 -0.35
CA ASP A 70 -8.77 -18.53 -1.44
C ASP A 70 -8.64 -17.18 -2.20
N VAL A 71 -8.35 -16.08 -1.48
CA VAL A 71 -8.13 -14.76 -2.09
C VAL A 71 -6.83 -14.71 -2.89
N PHE A 72 -5.73 -15.28 -2.38
CA PHE A 72 -4.45 -15.31 -3.09
C PHE A 72 -4.52 -16.18 -4.35
N ASP A 73 -5.17 -17.34 -4.28
CA ASP A 73 -5.39 -18.21 -5.43
C ASP A 73 -6.21 -17.52 -6.50
N TRP A 74 -7.30 -16.84 -6.10
CA TRP A 74 -8.09 -16.02 -7.00
C TRP A 74 -7.27 -14.90 -7.65
N LEU A 75 -6.45 -14.18 -6.87
CA LEU A 75 -5.61 -13.11 -7.39
C LEU A 75 -4.60 -13.63 -8.42
N HIS A 76 -3.95 -14.76 -8.14
CA HIS A 76 -3.03 -15.41 -9.07
C HIS A 76 -3.73 -15.85 -10.36
N ALA A 77 -4.92 -16.45 -10.26
CA ALA A 77 -5.73 -16.82 -11.41
C ALA A 77 -6.10 -15.58 -12.25
N ARG A 78 -6.50 -14.48 -11.60
CA ARG A 78 -6.84 -13.22 -12.26
C ARG A 78 -5.66 -12.58 -12.99
N ILE A 79 -4.45 -12.67 -12.42
CA ILE A 79 -3.23 -12.19 -13.08
C ILE A 79 -2.94 -13.02 -14.33
N ARG A 80 -3.12 -14.35 -14.28
CA ARG A 80 -2.90 -15.25 -15.44
C ARG A 80 -3.93 -15.03 -16.55
N ALA A 81 -5.19 -14.81 -16.17
CA ALA A 81 -6.29 -14.53 -17.11
C ALA A 81 -6.20 -13.13 -17.76
N ARG A 82 -5.23 -12.30 -17.38
CA ARG A 82 -5.11 -10.92 -17.89
C ARG A 82 -4.87 -10.93 -19.41
N GLY A 83 -5.81 -10.39 -20.16
CA GLY A 83 -5.76 -10.37 -21.64
C GLY A 83 -6.38 -11.60 -22.31
N THR A 84 -7.05 -12.45 -21.54
CA THR A 84 -7.90 -13.54 -22.03
C THR A 84 -9.36 -13.26 -21.68
N ASP A 85 -10.30 -13.92 -22.36
CA ASP A 85 -11.74 -13.88 -22.02
C ASP A 85 -12.10 -14.85 -20.87
N GLU A 86 -11.11 -15.38 -20.14
CA GLU A 86 -11.33 -16.31 -19.03
C GLU A 86 -11.94 -15.58 -17.82
N VAL A 87 -13.12 -16.04 -17.39
CA VAL A 87 -13.80 -15.50 -16.21
C VAL A 87 -13.29 -16.20 -14.97
N VAL A 88 -12.57 -15.47 -14.12
CA VAL A 88 -12.07 -15.99 -12.84
C VAL A 88 -13.13 -15.77 -11.74
N PRO A 89 -13.70 -16.84 -11.16
CA PRO A 89 -14.79 -16.73 -10.18
C PRO A 89 -14.30 -16.15 -8.86
N GLU A 90 -15.07 -15.26 -8.24
CA GLU A 90 -14.73 -14.63 -6.96
C GLU A 90 -14.66 -15.66 -5.82
N PRO A 91 -13.80 -15.43 -4.80
CA PRO A 91 -13.69 -16.29 -3.64
C PRO A 91 -14.99 -16.27 -2.82
N VAL A 92 -15.30 -17.40 -2.17
CA VAL A 92 -16.51 -17.53 -1.35
C VAL A 92 -16.22 -17.03 0.07
N PRO A 93 -17.07 -16.19 0.67
CA PRO A 93 -16.85 -15.72 2.03
C PRO A 93 -17.00 -16.86 3.05
N VAL A 94 -16.06 -16.94 3.99
CA VAL A 94 -16.09 -17.86 5.13
C VAL A 94 -17.03 -17.41 6.25
N ARG A 95 -17.29 -16.09 6.34
CA ARG A 95 -18.23 -15.46 7.29
C ARG A 95 -18.94 -14.29 6.63
N GLY A 96 -20.22 -14.05 6.96
CA GLY A 96 -20.97 -12.86 6.52
C GLY A 96 -22.07 -13.16 5.49
N ARG A 97 -22.64 -12.12 4.88
CA ARG A 97 -23.79 -12.25 3.97
C ARG A 97 -23.42 -13.09 2.73
N GLY A 98 -24.03 -14.27 2.60
CA GLY A 98 -23.79 -15.21 1.49
C GLY A 98 -22.84 -16.38 1.81
N SER A 99 -22.27 -16.48 3.03
CA SER A 99 -21.44 -17.61 3.43
C SER A 99 -22.25 -18.91 3.48
N LYS A 100 -21.96 -19.89 2.61
CA LYS A 100 -22.42 -21.28 2.79
C LYS A 100 -21.42 -22.00 3.71
N PRO A 101 -21.87 -22.84 4.66
CA PRO A 101 -20.94 -23.55 5.54
C PRO A 101 -20.02 -24.46 4.70
N LYS A 102 -18.71 -24.22 4.73
CA LYS A 102 -17.71 -25.16 4.19
C LYS A 102 -17.90 -26.47 4.98
N LYS A 103 -18.35 -27.55 4.31
CA LYS A 103 -18.39 -28.89 4.92
C LYS A 103 -16.95 -29.24 5.32
N LYS A 104 -16.70 -29.43 6.60
CA LYS A 104 -15.43 -29.99 7.10
C LYS A 104 -15.21 -31.33 6.40
N ALA A 105 -14.15 -31.44 5.60
CA ALA A 105 -13.63 -32.74 5.20
C ALA A 105 -13.09 -33.43 6.46
N ALA A 106 -13.60 -34.62 6.73
CA ALA A 106 -13.20 -35.50 7.83
C ALA A 106 -11.96 -36.31 7.44
#